data_AF-A0AAU6ZIG8-F1
#
_entry.id   AF-A0AAU6ZIG8-F1
#
_cell.length_a   1.000
_cell.length_b   1.000
_cell.length_c   1.000
_cell.angle_alpha   90.00
_cell.angle_beta   90.00
_cell.angle_gamma   90.00
#
_symmetry.space_group_name_H-M   'P 1'
#
loop_
_entity.id
_entity.type
_entity.pdbx_description
1 polymer ?
#
loop_
_entity_poly.entity_id
_entity_poly.type
_entity_poly.pdbx_seq_one_letter_code
_entity_poly.pdbx_strand_id
1 'polypeptide(L)' 'MPKTRSEPRVNGTGTTRKLKSVRDGDRVEIHGEVFRVSSVQPEEGTRNIRLELEANDGGTLTLIGVPRAQVHVPANV' A
#
# COMPACT_ATOMS: atom_id res chain seq x y z
N MET A 1 -2.02 31.76 22.07
CA MET A 1 -2.60 30.41 21.91
C MET A 1 -2.42 29.97 20.46
N PRO A 2 -1.57 28.99 20.12
CA PRO A 2 -1.61 28.39 18.80
C PRO A 2 -2.53 27.16 18.84
N LYS A 3 -3.61 27.17 18.05
CA LYS A 3 -4.36 25.96 17.72
C LYS A 3 -3.57 25.22 16.66
N THR A 4 -2.81 24.21 17.08
CA THR A 4 -2.17 23.26 16.17
C THR A 4 -3.29 22.51 15.45
N ARG A 5 -3.42 22.77 14.15
CA ARG A 5 -4.31 22.08 13.23
C ARG A 5 -3.91 20.61 13.26
N SER A 6 -4.82 19.75 13.73
CA SER A 6 -4.64 18.31 13.82
C SER A 6 -4.42 17.73 12.42
N GLU A 7 -3.17 17.47 12.05
CA GLU A 7 -2.88 16.52 10.99
C GLU A 7 -3.30 15.14 11.51
N PRO A 8 -4.12 14.36 10.79
CA PRO A 8 -4.34 12.98 11.16
C PRO A 8 -3.01 12.24 10.93
N ARG A 9 -2.22 12.11 11.99
CA ARG A 9 -1.14 11.13 12.05
C ARG A 9 -1.83 9.78 11.99
N VAL A 10 -1.78 9.16 10.82
CA VAL A 10 -2.04 7.73 10.69
C VAL A 10 -0.93 7.06 11.50
N ASN A 11 -1.19 6.85 12.79
CA ASN A 11 -0.36 6.06 13.69
C ASN A 11 -0.57 4.57 13.34
N GLY A 12 -0.32 4.21 12.08
CA GLY A 12 -0.05 2.82 11.74
C GLY A 12 1.35 2.52 12.24
N THR A 13 1.52 1.50 13.08
CA THR A 13 2.83 1.03 13.55
C THR A 13 3.72 0.49 12.43
N GLY A 14 3.33 0.66 11.16
CA GLY A 14 3.93 0.07 9.98
C GLY A 14 5.21 0.71 9.48
N THR A 15 5.78 0.07 8.48
CA THR A 15 7.02 0.48 7.81
C THR A 15 6.72 0.86 6.38
N THR A 16 7.38 1.91 5.90
CA THR A 16 7.30 2.28 4.49
C THR A 16 8.24 1.41 3.66
N ARG A 17 7.72 0.77 2.61
CA ARG A 17 8.51 -0.04 1.66
C ARG A 17 8.38 0.49 0.24
N LYS A 18 9.38 0.20 -0.59
CA LYS A 18 9.30 0.48 -2.03
C LYS A 18 8.34 -0.51 -2.69
N LEU A 19 7.60 -0.06 -3.69
CA LEU A 19 6.64 -0.87 -4.43
C LEU A 19 7.29 -2.12 -5.05
N LYS A 20 8.52 -2.01 -5.54
CA LYS A 20 9.31 -3.14 -6.05
C LYS A 20 9.69 -4.21 -5.00
N SER A 21 9.53 -3.90 -3.73
CA SER A 21 9.83 -4.80 -2.61
C SER A 21 8.58 -5.49 -2.08
N VAL A 22 7.40 -5.14 -2.60
CA VAL A 22 6.12 -5.79 -2.29
C VAL A 22 6.04 -7.12 -3.01
N ARG A 23 5.48 -8.12 -2.33
CA ARG A 23 5.31 -9.48 -2.83
C ARG A 23 3.86 -9.93 -2.68
N ASP A 24 3.51 -10.98 -3.42
CA ASP A 24 2.27 -11.72 -3.17
C ASP A 24 2.18 -12.14 -1.69
N GLY A 25 0.99 -12.00 -1.11
CA GLY A 25 0.72 -12.27 0.30
C GLY A 25 1.14 -11.17 1.27
N ASP A 26 1.90 -10.15 0.85
CA ASP A 26 2.15 -8.97 1.69
C ASP A 26 0.83 -8.26 2.02
N ARG A 27 0.81 -7.50 3.12
CA ARG A 27 -0.29 -6.58 3.42
C ARG A 27 0.19 -5.14 3.23
N VAL A 28 -0.65 -4.31 2.64
CA VAL A 28 -0.37 -2.89 2.42
C VAL A 28 -1.51 -2.05 2.97
N GLU A 29 -1.17 -0.89 3.51
CA GLU A 29 -2.15 0.06 4.04
C GLU A 29 -2.26 1.25 3.09
N ILE A 30 -3.50 1.54 2.69
CA ILE A 30 -3.84 2.65 1.81
C ILE A 30 -4.96 3.43 2.51
N HIS A 31 -4.71 4.69 2.85
CA HIS A 31 -5.68 5.57 3.52
C HIS A 31 -6.31 4.98 4.82
N GLY A 32 -5.56 4.16 5.56
CA GLY A 32 -6.02 3.53 6.81
C GLY A 32 -6.75 2.19 6.62
N GLU A 33 -6.91 1.74 5.37
CA GLU A 33 -7.46 0.43 5.05
C GLU A 33 -6.34 -0.54 4.66
N VAL A 34 -6.40 -1.76 5.21
CA VAL A 34 -5.40 -2.80 4.96
C VAL A 34 -5.91 -3.74 3.88
N PHE A 35 -5.11 -3.89 2.84
CA PHE A 35 -5.35 -4.80 1.73
C PHE A 35 -4.27 -5.88 1.70
N ARG A 36 -4.67 -7.10 1.33
CA ARG A 36 -3.75 -8.19 1.02
C ARG A 36 -3.35 -8.11 -0.45
N VAL A 37 -2.05 -8.26 -0.73
CA VAL A 37 -1.57 -8.37 -2.11
C VAL A 37 -1.89 -9.78 -2.61
N SER A 38 -2.66 -9.83 -3.70
CA SER A 38 -3.09 -11.05 -4.39
C SER A 38 -2.26 -11.33 -5.65
N SER A 39 -1.71 -10.28 -6.27
CA SER A 39 -0.78 -10.44 -7.39
C SER A 39 0.19 -9.27 -7.53
N VAL A 40 1.39 -9.54 -8.04
CA VAL A 40 2.41 -8.55 -8.39
C VAL A 40 2.88 -8.83 -9.81
N GLN A 41 2.63 -7.90 -10.73
CA GLN A 41 2.98 -8.08 -12.14
C GLN A 41 3.65 -6.83 -12.71
N PRO A 42 4.64 -6.97 -13.61
CA PRO A 42 5.10 -5.84 -14.41
C PRO A 42 3.96 -5.39 -15.34
N GLU A 43 3.80 -4.08 -15.49
CA GLU A 43 2.87 -3.54 -16.47
C GLU A 43 3.47 -3.58 -17.87
N GLU A 44 2.74 -4.16 -18.82
CA GLU A 44 3.20 -4.33 -20.19
C GLU A 44 3.47 -2.98 -20.87
N GLY A 45 4.60 -2.90 -21.57
CA GLY A 45 4.99 -1.68 -22.29
C GLY A 45 5.49 -0.54 -21.39
N THR A 46 5.52 -0.72 -20.07
CA THR A 46 6.03 0.28 -19.14
C THR A 46 7.06 -0.31 -18.16
N ARG A 47 7.65 0.54 -17.31
CA ARG A 47 8.49 0.10 -16.18
C ARG A 47 7.69 0.06 -14.88
N ASN A 48 6.36 0.09 -14.95
CA ASN A 48 5.50 0.13 -13.79
C ASN A 48 5.28 -1.28 -13.24
N ILE A 49 4.82 -1.31 -11.99
CA ILE A 49 4.40 -2.51 -11.29
C ILE A 49 2.92 -2.34 -11.02
N ARG A 50 2.16 -3.37 -11.38
CA ARG A 50 0.75 -3.55 -11.06
C ARG A 50 0.63 -4.48 -9.86
N LEU A 51 -0.12 -4.04 -8.86
CA LEU A 51 -0.53 -4.84 -7.71
C LEU A 51 -2.04 -5.07 -7.80
N GLU A 52 -2.45 -6.31 -7.61
CA GLU A 52 -3.84 -6.65 -7.31
C GLU A 52 -3.95 -6.81 -5.80
N LEU A 53 -4.89 -6.07 -5.22
CA LEU A 53 -5.10 -5.95 -3.79
C LEU A 53 -6.51 -6.42 -3.46
N GLU A 54 -6.64 -7.18 -2.39
CA GLU A 54 -7.90 -7.71 -1.88
C GLU A 54 -8.18 -7.11 -0.50
N ALA A 55 -9.34 -6.49 -0.35
CA ALA A 55 -9.85 -5.95 0.90
C ALA A 55 -10.48 -7.06 1.75
N ASN A 56 -10.60 -6.81 3.06
CA ASN A 56 -11.20 -7.81 3.98
C ASN A 56 -12.69 -8.04 3.74
N ASP A 57 -13.38 -7.11 3.06
CA ASP A 57 -14.79 -7.23 2.68
C ASP A 57 -14.99 -7.97 1.34
N GLY A 58 -13.90 -8.46 0.73
CA GLY A 58 -13.91 -9.12 -0.59
C GLY A 58 -13.85 -8.14 -1.77
N GLY A 59 -13.73 -6.84 -1.51
CA GLY A 59 -13.46 -5.84 -2.54
C GLY A 59 -12.06 -6.02 -3.15
N THR A 60 -11.89 -5.61 -4.41
CA THR A 60 -10.59 -5.65 -5.07
C THR A 60 -10.18 -4.26 -5.55
N LEU A 61 -8.88 -3.97 -5.41
CA LEU A 61 -8.26 -2.71 -5.82
C LEU A 61 -7.04 -3.04 -6.68
N THR A 62 -6.88 -2.34 -7.81
CA THR A 62 -5.66 -2.42 -8.60
C THR A 62 -4.82 -1.17 -8.36
N LEU A 63 -3.56 -1.35 -7.97
CA LEU A 63 -2.60 -0.27 -7.79
C LEU A 63 -1.51 -0.36 -8.85
N ILE A 64 -1.35 0.70 -9.63
CA ILE A 64 -0.30 0.82 -10.64
C ILE A 64 0.67 1.90 -10.21
N GLY A 65 1.95 1.59 -10.15
CA GLY A 65 2.95 2.57 -9.75
C GLY A 65 4.34 2.26 -10.24
N VAL A 66 5.20 3.27 -10.18
CA VAL A 66 6.62 3.10 -10.50
C VAL A 66 7.33 2.27 -9.43
N PRO A 67 8.39 1.51 -9.75
CA PRO A 67 9.11 0.64 -8.80
C PRO A 67 9.67 1.35 -7.56
N ARG A 68 9.87 2.67 -7.65
CA ARG A 68 10.38 3.53 -6.57
C ARG A 68 9.29 4.14 -5.70
N ALA A 69 8.02 4.00 -6.07
CA ALA A 69 6.90 4.46 -5.27
C ALA A 69 6.94 3.81 -3.89
N GLN A 70 6.42 4.51 -2.89
CA GLN A 70 6.43 4.07 -1.51
C GLN A 70 5.02 3.65 -1.10
N VAL A 71 4.92 2.53 -0.40
CA VAL A 71 3.68 2.02 0.18
C VAL A 71 3.87 1.79 1.67
N HIS A 72 2.81 1.97 2.44
CA HIS A 72 2.84 1.66 3.87
C HIS A 72 2.53 0.18 4.07
N VAL A 73 3.32 -0.49 4.88
CA VAL A 73 3.11 -1.90 5.27
C VAL A 73 2.83 -1.92 6.77
N PRO A 74 1.63 -2.32 7.20
CA PRO A 74 1.28 -2.31 8.63
C PRO A 74 2.19 -3.25 9.41
N ALA A 75 2.58 -2.86 10.62
CA ALA A 75 3.35 -3.74 11.51
C ALA A 75 2.36 -4.60 12.29
N ASN A 76 2.37 -5.90 11.97
CA ASN A 76 1.48 -6.94 12.48
C ASN A 76 0.02 -6.85 12.05
N VAL A 77 -0.46 -8.00 11.58
CA VAL A 77 -1.80 -8.29 11.05
C VAL A 77 -2.03 -9.78 11.19
#